data_AF-A0A0M9GI07-F1
#
_entry.id   AF-A0A0M9GI07-F1
#
_cell.length_a   1.000
_cell.length_b   1.000
_cell.length_c   1.000
_cell.angle_alpha   90.00
_cell.angle_beta   90.00
_cell.angle_gamma   90.00
#
_symmetry.space_group_name_H-M   'P 1'
#
loop_
_entity.id
_entity.type
_entity.pdbx_description
1 polymer ?
#
loop_
_entity_poly.entity_id
_entity_poly.type
_entity_poly.pdbx_seq_one_letter_code
_entity_poly.pdbx_strand_id
1 'polypeptide(L)'
;MTPPQSSLGSVSGHPRFRWFAFIPVIPAVIWILLQSTSPANLAACAVLVLIGLGACAWSAGSVREVLRRSTARGLAEQGSKNAEQDLMASRAKLDEVLLGAMPIWAKQVESSRLQTEEAIVSLVNRFSGIATRLEETVQASQQAAGELDGQAADGALKVLARSDSELSQVIDSLKATQTSRDQMLGQVRGLTAYTGELRTMAADVAAIAAQTNLLALNAAIEAARAGEAGRGFAVVADAVRNLSSKSSETGQQMSAKVDIINNAITQLVEAASSSADQDSHSVGESEQSIQLVLERFQNITGRLADSADLLKQESYGIRDELTDVLVNLQFQDRVSQILSHVRDNINALHDHLQQVSQAPERAEAIDVRQWLASMESTYATDEQRRTHHGAVATQQTSQDITFF
;
A
#
# COMPACT_ATOMS: atom_id res chain seq x y z
N MET A 1 -24.21 -63.63 26.37
CA MET A 1 -23.87 -63.11 27.73
C MET A 1 -25.13 -62.49 28.30
N THR A 2 -25.56 -63.07 29.40
CA THR A 2 -26.84 -62.91 30.11
C THR A 2 -27.01 -61.53 30.76
N PRO A 3 -28.23 -60.96 30.81
CA PRO A 3 -28.51 -59.83 31.69
C PRO A 3 -28.62 -60.31 33.15
N PRO A 4 -28.27 -59.48 34.15
CA PRO A 4 -28.36 -59.86 35.55
C PRO A 4 -29.83 -59.84 36.00
N GLN A 5 -30.25 -60.92 36.65
CA GLN A 5 -31.56 -61.03 37.29
C GLN A 5 -31.62 -60.04 38.46
N SER A 6 -32.57 -59.10 38.38
CA SER A 6 -33.01 -58.30 39.52
C SER A 6 -33.71 -59.22 40.51
N SER A 7 -33.07 -59.46 41.65
CA SER A 7 -33.68 -60.08 42.81
C SER A 7 -34.75 -59.12 43.36
N LEU A 8 -35.99 -59.30 42.90
CA LEU A 8 -37.15 -58.83 43.63
C LEU A 8 -37.13 -59.52 45.01
N GLY A 9 -36.59 -58.82 46.00
CA GLY A 9 -36.78 -59.14 47.40
C GLY A 9 -38.28 -59.08 47.68
N SER A 10 -38.94 -60.22 47.61
CA SER A 10 -40.32 -60.39 48.04
C SER A 10 -40.35 -60.15 49.55
N VAL A 11 -40.68 -58.93 49.95
CA VAL A 11 -41.14 -58.62 51.30
C VAL A 11 -42.53 -59.25 51.44
N SER A 12 -42.58 -60.57 51.59
CA SER A 12 -43.79 -61.29 51.98
C SER A 12 -43.92 -61.25 53.51
N GLY A 13 -43.95 -60.05 54.07
CA GLY A 13 -44.41 -59.81 55.42
C GLY A 13 -45.94 -59.77 55.40
N HIS A 14 -46.59 -60.92 55.18
CA HIS A 14 -48.02 -61.02 55.41
C HIS A 14 -48.28 -60.55 56.85
N PRO A 15 -49.13 -59.54 57.10
CA PRO A 15 -49.56 -59.25 58.45
C PRO A 15 -50.39 -60.45 58.90
N ARG A 16 -49.74 -61.39 59.61
CA ARG A 16 -50.43 -62.47 60.31
C ARG A 16 -51.36 -61.78 61.30
N PHE A 17 -52.61 -61.62 60.89
CA PHE A 17 -53.69 -61.05 61.69
C PHE A 17 -53.77 -61.90 62.96
N ARG A 18 -53.21 -61.39 64.05
CA ARG A 18 -53.07 -62.10 65.32
C ARG A 18 -54.43 -62.22 66.00
N TRP A 19 -55.22 -63.21 65.57
CA TRP A 19 -56.38 -63.72 66.33
C TRP A 19 -56.00 -64.31 67.70
N PHE A 20 -54.72 -64.30 68.06
CA PHE A 20 -54.16 -64.84 69.29
C PHE A 20 -54.77 -64.26 70.59
N ALA A 21 -55.37 -63.06 70.56
CA ALA A 21 -56.00 -62.50 71.74
C ALA A 21 -57.33 -63.20 72.13
N PHE A 22 -58.04 -63.82 71.18
CA PHE A 22 -59.30 -64.50 71.46
C PHE A 22 -59.15 -65.99 71.82
N ILE A 23 -58.07 -66.63 71.39
CA ILE A 23 -57.83 -68.06 71.56
C ILE A 23 -57.76 -68.51 73.04
N PRO A 24 -57.19 -67.75 74.00
CA PRO A 24 -57.22 -68.11 75.42
C PRO A 24 -58.43 -67.54 76.19
N VAL A 25 -59.02 -66.43 75.73
CA VAL A 25 -60.11 -65.74 76.45
C VAL A 25 -61.42 -66.54 76.37
N ILE A 26 -61.73 -67.12 75.20
CA ILE A 26 -62.94 -67.92 75.00
C ILE A 26 -62.98 -69.17 75.91
N PRO A 27 -61.95 -70.04 75.95
CA PRO A 27 -61.95 -71.18 76.86
C PRO A 27 -61.87 -70.78 78.34
N ALA A 28 -61.20 -69.68 78.69
CA ALA A 28 -61.15 -69.19 80.07
C ALA A 28 -62.51 -68.70 80.58
N VAL A 29 -63.26 -67.97 79.76
CA VAL A 29 -64.62 -67.50 80.09
C VAL A 29 -65.59 -68.69 80.21
N ILE A 30 -65.48 -69.67 79.31
CA ILE A 30 -66.30 -70.91 79.36
C ILE A 30 -65.97 -71.73 80.63
N TRP A 31 -64.70 -71.86 81.00
CA TRP A 31 -64.27 -72.60 82.20
C TRP A 31 -64.74 -71.94 83.50
N ILE A 32 -64.65 -70.61 83.60
CA ILE A 32 -65.12 -69.84 84.77
C ILE A 32 -66.65 -69.96 84.93
N LEU A 33 -67.40 -69.94 83.82
CA LEU A 33 -68.86 -70.10 83.84
C LEU A 33 -69.30 -71.53 84.19
N LEU A 34 -68.48 -72.55 83.94
CA LEU A 34 -68.80 -73.96 84.23
C LEU A 34 -68.63 -74.33 85.72
N GLN A 35 -67.80 -73.60 86.48
CA GLN A 35 -67.54 -73.91 87.90
C GLN A 35 -68.56 -73.29 88.87
N SER A 36 -69.05 -72.07 88.61
CA SER A 36 -70.19 -71.47 89.35
C SER A 36 -70.66 -70.14 88.74
N THR A 37 -71.96 -69.88 88.81
CA THR A 37 -72.61 -68.61 88.41
C THR A 37 -72.75 -67.65 89.60
N SER A 38 -71.62 -67.31 90.22
CA SER A 38 -71.59 -66.24 91.23
C SER A 38 -71.45 -64.85 90.57
N PRO A 39 -71.92 -63.75 91.22
CA PRO A 39 -71.74 -62.40 90.70
C PRO A 39 -70.27 -62.01 90.46
N ALA A 40 -69.35 -62.58 91.25
CA ALA A 40 -67.91 -62.37 91.11
C ALA A 40 -67.34 -62.98 89.83
N ASN A 41 -67.84 -64.14 89.41
CA ASN A 41 -67.40 -64.81 88.18
C ASN A 41 -67.89 -64.10 86.92
N LEU A 42 -69.10 -63.54 86.94
CA LEU A 42 -69.60 -62.69 85.85
C LEU A 42 -68.76 -61.41 85.68
N ALA A 43 -68.38 -60.78 86.79
CA ALA A 43 -67.49 -59.62 86.76
C ALA A 43 -66.09 -59.99 86.22
N ALA A 44 -65.54 -61.14 86.61
CA ALA A 44 -64.27 -61.63 86.09
C ALA A 44 -64.32 -61.91 84.57
N CYS A 45 -65.41 -62.50 84.07
CA CYS A 45 -65.62 -62.69 82.63
C CYS A 45 -65.73 -61.36 81.87
N ALA A 46 -66.45 -60.37 82.41
CA ALA A 46 -66.56 -59.04 81.80
C ALA A 46 -65.20 -58.34 81.72
N VAL A 47 -64.37 -58.45 82.76
CA VAL A 47 -63.00 -57.91 82.78
C VAL A 47 -62.13 -58.62 81.74
N LEU A 48 -62.21 -59.94 81.61
CA LEU A 48 -61.46 -60.70 80.60
C LEU A 48 -61.85 -60.31 79.16
N VAL A 49 -63.14 -60.08 78.90
CA VAL A 49 -63.62 -59.60 77.58
C VAL A 49 -63.14 -58.18 77.31
N LEU A 50 -63.16 -57.28 78.31
CA LEU A 50 -62.65 -55.92 78.17
C LEU A 50 -61.13 -55.89 77.93
N ILE A 51 -60.37 -56.76 78.60
CA ILE A 51 -58.93 -56.94 78.36
C ILE A 51 -58.70 -57.47 76.93
N GLY A 52 -59.50 -58.44 76.48
CA GLY A 52 -59.45 -58.96 75.11
C GLY A 52 -59.73 -57.89 74.05
N LEU A 53 -60.77 -57.07 74.25
CA LEU A 53 -61.11 -55.96 73.36
C LEU A 53 -60.04 -54.85 73.37
N GLY A 54 -59.48 -54.52 74.54
CA GLY A 54 -58.37 -53.57 74.67
C GLY A 54 -57.10 -54.06 73.98
N ALA A 55 -56.77 -55.34 74.11
CA ALA A 55 -55.65 -55.98 73.41
C ALA A 55 -55.86 -55.99 71.89
N CYS A 56 -57.09 -56.21 71.40
CA CYS A 56 -57.43 -56.11 69.99
C CYS A 56 -57.32 -54.67 69.46
N ALA A 57 -57.83 -53.67 70.20
CA ALA A 57 -57.70 -52.26 69.81
C ALA A 57 -56.23 -51.81 69.78
N TRP A 58 -55.42 -52.23 70.76
CA TRP A 58 -53.98 -51.95 70.80
C TRP A 58 -53.22 -52.68 69.69
N SER A 59 -53.58 -53.93 69.39
CA SER A 59 -53.04 -54.69 68.25
C SER A 59 -53.43 -54.07 66.90
N ALA A 60 -54.65 -53.59 66.74
CA ALA A 60 -55.10 -52.92 65.51
C ALA A 60 -54.42 -51.57 65.33
N GLY A 61 -54.26 -50.80 66.41
CA GLY A 61 -53.55 -49.52 66.42
C GLY A 61 -52.06 -49.68 66.10
N SER A 62 -51.39 -50.66 66.72
CA SER A 62 -49.97 -50.94 66.44
C SER A 62 -49.73 -51.43 65.01
N VAL A 63 -50.60 -52.28 64.47
CA VAL A 63 -50.52 -52.71 63.06
C VAL A 63 -50.74 -51.54 62.10
N ARG A 64 -51.70 -50.64 62.38
CA ARG A 64 -51.97 -49.45 61.57
C ARG A 64 -50.80 -48.46 61.57
N GLU A 65 -50.13 -48.30 62.71
CA GLU A 65 -48.94 -47.45 62.86
C GLU A 65 -47.73 -48.05 62.13
N VAL A 66 -47.53 -49.37 62.21
CA VAL A 66 -46.49 -50.07 61.45
C VAL A 66 -46.74 -49.96 59.95
N LEU A 67 -47.98 -50.16 59.48
CA LEU A 67 -48.37 -49.98 58.09
C LEU A 67 -48.14 -48.54 57.61
N ARG A 68 -48.51 -47.53 58.39
CA ARG A 68 -48.24 -46.11 58.08
C ARG A 68 -46.75 -45.83 57.95
N ARG A 69 -45.93 -46.35 58.87
CA ARG A 69 -44.47 -46.18 58.83
C ARG A 69 -43.86 -46.93 57.65
N SER A 70 -44.35 -48.12 57.30
CA SER A 70 -43.86 -48.86 56.13
C SER A 70 -44.27 -48.21 54.81
N THR A 71 -45.49 -47.65 54.71
CA THR A 71 -45.91 -46.88 53.52
C THR A 71 -45.18 -45.56 53.42
N ALA A 72 -44.95 -44.86 54.53
CA ALA A 72 -44.17 -43.61 54.53
C ALA A 72 -42.71 -43.86 54.17
N ARG A 73 -42.09 -44.94 54.67
CA ARG A 73 -40.74 -45.36 54.26
C ARG A 73 -40.70 -45.79 52.80
N GLY A 74 -41.69 -46.55 52.32
CA GLY A 74 -41.80 -46.93 50.92
C GLY A 74 -41.93 -45.73 49.98
N LEU A 75 -42.76 -44.75 50.34
CA LEU A 75 -42.90 -43.49 49.58
C LEU A 75 -41.64 -42.62 49.66
N ALA A 76 -40.96 -42.57 50.80
CA ALA A 76 -39.70 -41.83 50.95
C ALA A 76 -38.55 -42.50 50.18
N GLU A 77 -38.44 -43.83 50.22
CA GLU A 77 -37.47 -44.59 49.42
C GLU A 77 -37.77 -44.49 47.93
N GLN A 78 -39.04 -44.51 47.53
CA GLN A 78 -39.44 -44.33 46.13
C GLN A 78 -39.22 -42.89 45.67
N GLY A 79 -39.47 -41.89 46.52
CA GLY A 79 -39.12 -40.48 46.25
C GLY A 79 -37.61 -40.27 46.13
N SER A 80 -36.81 -40.90 47.00
CA SER A 80 -35.34 -40.87 46.94
C SER A 80 -34.81 -41.53 45.66
N LYS A 81 -35.36 -42.68 45.26
CA LYS A 81 -35.00 -43.37 44.01
C LYS A 81 -35.40 -42.59 42.77
N ASN A 82 -36.57 -41.97 42.78
CA ASN A 82 -37.03 -41.12 41.68
C ASN A 82 -36.13 -39.87 41.56
N ALA A 83 -35.77 -39.22 42.67
CA ALA A 83 -34.86 -38.08 42.67
C ALA A 83 -33.45 -38.45 42.16
N GLU A 84 -32.94 -39.63 42.53
CA GLU A 84 -31.67 -40.15 42.03
C GLU A 84 -31.73 -40.49 40.53
N GLN A 85 -32.84 -41.04 40.04
CA GLN A 85 -33.08 -41.26 38.61
C GLN A 85 -33.21 -39.95 37.82
N ASP A 86 -33.90 -38.95 38.35
CA ASP A 86 -34.07 -37.64 37.71
C ASP A 86 -32.72 -36.89 37.62
N LEU A 87 -31.88 -36.97 38.67
CA LEU A 87 -30.53 -36.41 38.67
C LEU A 87 -29.63 -37.11 37.64
N MET A 88 -29.69 -38.45 37.56
CA MET A 88 -28.97 -39.24 36.56
C MET A 88 -29.41 -38.90 35.14
N ALA A 89 -30.71 -38.74 34.91
CA ALA A 89 -31.27 -38.35 33.61
C ALA A 89 -30.87 -36.92 33.21
N SER A 90 -30.88 -35.97 34.16
CA SER A 90 -30.42 -34.60 33.92
C SER A 90 -28.93 -34.55 33.57
N ARG A 91 -28.11 -35.36 34.24
CA ARG A 91 -26.67 -35.49 33.94
C ARG A 91 -26.42 -36.11 32.58
N ALA A 92 -27.18 -37.15 32.22
CA ALA A 92 -27.08 -37.78 30.90
C ALA A 92 -27.41 -36.80 29.76
N LYS A 93 -28.45 -35.97 29.92
CA LYS A 93 -28.81 -34.92 28.95
C LYS A 93 -27.74 -33.84 28.83
N LEU A 94 -27.13 -33.44 29.95
CA LEU A 94 -26.01 -32.51 29.94
C LEU A 94 -24.79 -33.10 29.21
N ASP A 95 -24.49 -34.38 29.45
CA ASP A 95 -23.40 -35.08 28.76
C ASP A 95 -23.68 -35.15 27.25
N GLU A 96 -24.94 -35.38 26.82
CA GLU A 96 -25.33 -35.31 25.41
C GLU A 96 -25.11 -33.92 24.80
N VAL A 97 -25.47 -32.85 25.50
CA VAL A 97 -25.22 -31.45 25.06
C VAL A 97 -23.73 -31.19 24.94
N LEU A 98 -22.93 -31.59 25.92
CA LEU A 98 -21.47 -31.41 25.90
C LEU A 98 -20.82 -32.19 24.76
N LEU A 99 -21.22 -33.44 24.56
CA LEU A 99 -20.72 -34.29 23.47
C LEU A 99 -21.15 -33.77 22.09
N GLY A 100 -22.28 -33.09 21.97
CA GLY A 100 -22.74 -32.45 20.74
C GLY A 100 -22.06 -31.11 20.45
N ALA A 101 -21.99 -30.22 21.45
CA ALA A 101 -21.53 -28.84 21.27
C ALA A 101 -20.00 -28.70 21.25
N MET A 102 -19.27 -29.46 22.07
CA MET A 102 -17.82 -29.34 22.22
C MET A 102 -17.05 -29.61 20.90
N PRO A 103 -17.39 -30.64 20.10
CA PRO A 103 -16.77 -30.84 18.80
C PRO A 103 -17.04 -29.70 17.82
N ILE A 104 -18.22 -29.08 17.88
CA ILE A 104 -18.60 -27.96 17.02
C ILE A 104 -17.78 -26.73 17.39
N TRP A 105 -17.68 -26.40 18.68
CA TRP A 105 -16.83 -25.30 19.15
C TRP A 105 -15.37 -25.52 18.77
N ALA A 106 -14.84 -26.73 18.98
CA ALA A 106 -13.48 -27.07 18.61
C ALA A 106 -13.23 -26.90 17.10
N LYS A 107 -14.13 -27.42 16.26
CA LYS A 107 -14.03 -27.24 14.79
C LYS A 107 -14.15 -25.78 14.38
N GLN A 108 -15.01 -25.00 15.04
CA GLN A 108 -15.21 -23.61 14.72
C GLN A 108 -14.01 -22.74 15.12
N VAL A 109 -13.40 -23.00 16.29
CA VAL A 109 -12.15 -22.38 16.72
C VAL A 109 -11.00 -22.76 15.79
N GLU A 110 -10.91 -24.03 15.39
CA GLU A 110 -9.88 -24.49 14.47
C GLU A 110 -10.06 -23.89 13.07
N SER A 111 -11.29 -23.78 12.57
CA SER A 111 -11.58 -23.08 11.32
C SER A 111 -11.15 -21.61 11.39
N SER A 112 -11.50 -20.88 12.46
CA SER A 112 -11.02 -19.50 12.67
C SER A 112 -9.50 -19.39 12.69
N ARG A 113 -8.82 -20.36 13.33
CA ARG A 113 -7.35 -20.42 13.39
C ARG A 113 -6.76 -20.59 11.98
N LEU A 114 -7.28 -21.54 11.20
CA LEU A 114 -6.84 -21.82 9.83
C LEU A 114 -7.09 -20.62 8.90
N GLN A 115 -8.27 -20.00 8.97
CA GLN A 115 -8.60 -18.81 8.18
C GLN A 115 -7.66 -17.65 8.49
N THR A 116 -7.36 -17.43 9.78
CA THR A 116 -6.42 -16.39 10.20
C THR A 116 -5.02 -16.68 9.66
N GLU A 117 -4.57 -17.93 9.72
CA GLU A 117 -3.27 -18.35 9.18
C GLU A 117 -3.18 -18.14 7.67
N GLU A 118 -4.18 -18.60 6.90
CA GLU A 118 -4.24 -18.42 5.45
C GLU A 118 -4.27 -16.95 5.05
N ALA A 119 -5.11 -16.15 5.73
CA ALA A 119 -5.22 -14.72 5.44
C ALA A 119 -3.94 -13.96 5.79
N ILE A 120 -3.25 -14.30 6.88
CA ILE A 120 -1.95 -13.69 7.23
C ILE A 120 -0.89 -14.06 6.19
N VAL A 121 -0.81 -15.31 5.74
CA VAL A 121 0.13 -15.72 4.70
C VAL A 121 -0.14 -14.96 3.39
N SER A 122 -1.41 -14.85 2.98
CA SER A 122 -1.82 -14.05 1.82
C SER A 122 -1.41 -12.58 1.97
N LEU A 123 -1.66 -11.99 3.15
CA LEU A 123 -1.32 -10.61 3.45
C LEU A 123 0.19 -10.35 3.36
N VAL A 124 1.01 -11.23 3.95
CA VAL A 124 2.47 -11.13 3.91
C VAL A 124 3.00 -11.21 2.49
N ASN A 125 2.51 -12.16 1.68
CA ASN A 125 2.91 -12.30 0.29
C ASN A 125 2.59 -11.03 -0.52
N ARG A 126 1.43 -10.42 -0.28
CA ARG A 126 1.01 -9.20 -0.99
C ARG A 126 1.79 -7.96 -0.54
N PHE A 127 2.08 -7.83 0.75
CA PHE A 127 2.99 -6.78 1.23
C PHE A 127 4.40 -6.92 0.65
N SER A 128 4.91 -8.15 0.54
CA SER A 128 6.19 -8.40 -0.13
C SER A 128 6.14 -7.97 -1.60
N GLY A 129 5.06 -8.29 -2.32
CA GLY A 129 4.84 -7.83 -3.70
C GLY A 129 4.87 -6.31 -3.82
N ILE A 130 4.12 -5.60 -2.97
CA ILE A 130 4.12 -4.13 -2.92
C ILE A 130 5.51 -3.58 -2.62
N ALA A 131 6.24 -4.16 -1.68
CA ALA A 131 7.59 -3.71 -1.32
C ALA A 131 8.56 -3.85 -2.51
N THR A 132 8.54 -5.00 -3.20
CA THR A 132 9.37 -5.22 -4.40
C THR A 132 9.03 -4.23 -5.51
N ARG A 133 7.73 -4.01 -5.79
CA ARG A 133 7.27 -3.02 -6.78
C ARG A 133 7.73 -1.60 -6.43
N LEU A 134 7.67 -1.23 -5.15
CA LEU A 134 8.11 0.08 -4.68
C LEU A 134 9.63 0.25 -4.80
N GLU A 135 10.41 -0.79 -4.52
CA GLU A 135 11.86 -0.79 -4.72
C GLU A 135 12.22 -0.61 -6.20
N GLU A 136 11.57 -1.36 -7.10
CA GLU A 136 11.75 -1.23 -8.55
C GLU A 136 11.38 0.18 -9.05
N THR A 137 10.28 0.74 -8.55
CA THR A 137 9.82 2.11 -8.81
C THR A 137 10.86 3.16 -8.39
N VAL A 138 11.37 3.05 -7.16
CA VAL A 138 12.37 3.98 -6.62
C VAL A 138 13.68 3.88 -7.38
N GLN A 139 14.12 2.67 -7.73
CA GLN A 139 15.33 2.46 -8.51
C GLN A 139 15.20 3.04 -9.92
N ALA A 140 14.07 2.80 -10.60
CA ALA A 140 13.78 3.39 -11.92
C ALA A 140 13.74 4.92 -11.86
N SER A 141 13.13 5.48 -10.81
CA SER A 141 13.10 6.93 -10.58
C SER A 141 14.48 7.51 -10.31
N GLN A 142 15.31 6.86 -9.48
CA GLN A 142 16.67 7.32 -9.19
C GLN A 142 17.59 7.24 -10.40
N GLN A 143 17.41 6.24 -11.25
CA GLN A 143 18.19 6.09 -12.48
C GLN A 143 17.82 7.15 -13.54
N ALA A 144 16.57 7.62 -13.53
CA ALA A 144 16.13 8.75 -14.35
C ALA A 144 16.53 10.11 -13.74
N ALA A 145 16.45 10.25 -12.41
CA ALA A 145 16.77 11.49 -11.68
C ALA A 145 18.27 11.71 -11.45
N GLY A 146 19.08 10.66 -11.38
CA GLY A 146 20.55 10.76 -11.26
C GLY A 146 21.22 11.42 -12.46
N GLU A 147 20.51 11.56 -13.58
CA GLU A 147 20.98 12.21 -14.80
C GLU A 147 20.46 13.66 -14.96
N LEU A 148 19.49 14.09 -14.15
CA LEU A 148 18.93 15.45 -14.18
C LEU A 148 18.58 15.94 -12.78
N ASP A 149 19.13 17.10 -12.43
CA ASP A 149 18.84 17.84 -11.21
C ASP A 149 17.33 18.23 -11.12
N GLY A 150 16.51 17.31 -10.62
CA GLY A 150 15.28 17.55 -9.85
C GLY A 150 14.03 18.15 -10.51
N GLN A 151 14.01 18.57 -11.78
CA GLN A 151 12.84 19.30 -12.32
C GLN A 151 12.14 18.62 -13.51
N ALA A 152 10.97 18.04 -13.20
CA ALA A 152 9.83 17.64 -14.02
C ALA A 152 9.99 17.59 -15.56
N ALA A 153 9.78 16.40 -16.12
CA ALA A 153 9.87 16.07 -17.55
C ALA A 153 9.12 17.02 -18.52
N ASP A 154 7.95 17.56 -18.13
CA ASP A 154 7.20 18.52 -18.97
C ASP A 154 7.90 19.90 -19.04
N GLY A 155 8.55 20.31 -17.95
CA GLY A 155 9.40 21.49 -17.91
C GLY A 155 10.65 21.30 -18.76
N ALA A 156 11.28 20.12 -18.66
CA ALA A 156 12.47 19.78 -19.45
C ALA A 156 12.21 19.84 -20.96
N LEU A 157 11.06 19.33 -21.44
CA LEU A 157 10.68 19.39 -22.86
C LEU A 157 10.50 20.82 -23.37
N LYS A 158 9.86 21.70 -22.58
CA LYS A 158 9.69 23.12 -22.94
C LYS A 158 11.00 23.89 -22.91
N VAL A 159 11.84 23.63 -21.90
CA VAL A 159 13.19 24.20 -21.82
C VAL A 159 14.02 23.74 -23.01
N LEU A 160 13.90 22.47 -23.43
CA LEU A 160 14.58 21.96 -24.61
C LEU A 160 14.21 22.71 -25.88
N ALA A 161 12.91 22.80 -26.18
CA ALA A 161 12.42 23.47 -27.39
C ALA A 161 12.84 24.94 -27.43
N ARG A 162 12.88 25.60 -26.26
CA ARG A 162 13.39 26.96 -26.13
C ARG A 162 14.90 27.03 -26.36
N SER A 163 15.68 26.15 -25.73
CA SER A 163 17.13 26.08 -25.91
C SER A 163 17.51 25.79 -27.35
N ASP A 164 16.79 24.90 -28.03
CA ASP A 164 16.98 24.60 -29.47
C ASP A 164 16.79 25.84 -30.34
N SER A 165 15.72 26.61 -30.08
CA SER A 165 15.46 27.88 -30.75
C SER A 165 16.54 28.93 -30.45
N GLU A 166 16.95 29.08 -29.18
CA GLU A 166 17.97 30.06 -28.77
C GLU A 166 19.34 29.70 -29.37
N LEU A 167 19.72 28.42 -29.40
CA LEU A 167 20.97 27.95 -30.00
C LEU A 167 20.99 28.10 -31.52
N SER A 168 19.88 27.81 -32.19
CA SER A 168 19.73 28.05 -33.64
C SER A 168 19.92 29.54 -33.97
N GLN A 169 19.37 30.42 -33.13
CA GLN A 169 19.50 31.86 -33.31
C GLN A 169 20.95 32.35 -33.13
N VAL A 170 21.72 31.72 -32.24
CA VAL A 170 23.17 31.98 -32.09
C VAL A 170 23.93 31.57 -33.36
N ILE A 171 23.63 30.41 -33.93
CA ILE A 171 24.25 29.94 -35.19
C ILE A 171 23.96 30.94 -36.33
N ASP A 172 22.70 31.37 -36.47
CA ASP A 172 22.32 32.35 -37.49
C ASP A 172 23.05 33.69 -37.31
N SER A 173 23.19 34.16 -36.07
CA SER A 173 23.96 35.36 -35.74
C SER A 173 25.44 35.24 -36.09
N LEU A 174 26.04 34.06 -35.88
CA LEU A 174 27.43 33.79 -36.26
C LEU A 174 27.60 33.81 -37.79
N LYS A 175 26.69 33.17 -38.53
CA LYS A 175 26.69 33.19 -40.01
C LYS A 175 26.51 34.60 -40.57
N ALA A 176 25.62 35.39 -39.97
CA ALA A 176 25.43 36.80 -40.35
C ALA A 176 26.70 37.63 -40.11
N THR A 177 27.41 37.37 -38.99
CA THR A 177 28.69 38.02 -38.68
C THR A 177 29.76 37.66 -39.71
N GLN A 178 29.87 36.38 -40.07
CA GLN A 178 30.80 35.91 -41.10
C GLN A 178 30.53 36.60 -42.46
N THR A 179 29.26 36.67 -42.87
CA THR A 179 28.84 37.35 -44.10
C THR A 179 29.20 38.84 -44.09
N SER A 180 28.94 39.53 -42.98
CA SER A 180 29.29 40.95 -42.83
C SER A 180 30.80 41.18 -42.93
N ARG A 181 31.60 40.23 -42.43
CA ARG A 181 33.06 40.29 -42.46
C ARG A 181 33.59 40.09 -43.88
N ASP A 182 33.05 39.14 -44.63
CA ASP A 182 33.37 38.91 -46.04
C ASP A 182 33.07 40.15 -46.90
N GLN A 183 31.94 40.81 -46.64
CA GLN A 183 31.59 42.05 -47.32
C GLN A 183 32.60 43.18 -47.01
N MET A 184 33.01 43.31 -45.74
CA MET A 184 34.04 44.27 -45.33
C MET A 184 35.38 43.99 -46.02
N LEU A 185 35.78 42.71 -46.12
CA LEU A 185 36.99 42.31 -46.86
C LEU A 185 36.91 42.65 -48.34
N GLY A 186 35.73 42.48 -48.96
CA GLY A 186 35.48 42.93 -50.33
C GLY A 186 35.71 44.44 -50.51
N GLN A 187 35.22 45.26 -49.57
CA GLN A 187 35.45 46.71 -49.59
C GLN A 187 36.92 47.08 -49.42
N VAL A 188 37.64 46.42 -48.51
CA VAL A 188 39.08 46.62 -48.31
C VAL A 188 39.86 46.28 -49.58
N ARG A 189 39.55 45.16 -50.25
CA ARG A 189 40.18 44.81 -51.54
C ARG A 189 39.93 45.88 -52.61
N GLY A 190 38.79 46.56 -52.57
CA GLY A 190 38.50 47.72 -53.41
C GLY A 190 39.47 48.91 -53.19
N LEU A 191 39.99 49.10 -51.97
CA LEU A 191 40.97 50.16 -51.68
C LEU A 191 42.31 49.96 -52.39
N THR A 192 42.65 48.71 -52.77
CA THR A 192 43.85 48.43 -53.56
C THR A 192 43.81 49.10 -54.94
N ALA A 193 42.63 49.20 -55.56
CA ALA A 193 42.48 49.91 -56.84
C ALA A 193 42.72 51.42 -56.68
N TYR A 194 42.08 52.04 -55.68
CA TYR A 194 42.23 53.46 -55.39
C TYR A 194 43.68 53.84 -55.02
N THR A 195 44.37 53.01 -54.23
CA THR A 195 45.79 53.23 -53.93
C THR A 195 46.68 53.08 -55.16
N GLY A 196 46.33 52.17 -56.09
CA GLY A 196 46.97 52.07 -57.40
C GLY A 196 46.84 53.36 -58.22
N GLU A 197 45.65 53.96 -58.27
CA GLU A 197 45.42 55.24 -58.95
C GLU A 197 46.19 56.39 -58.30
N LEU A 198 46.20 56.48 -56.97
CA LEU A 198 46.95 57.51 -56.24
C LEU A 198 48.45 57.43 -56.50
N ARG A 199 49.01 56.22 -56.63
CA ARG A 199 50.42 56.01 -56.99
C ARG A 199 50.73 56.56 -58.38
N THR A 200 49.85 56.33 -59.35
CA THR A 200 49.99 56.88 -60.71
C THR A 200 49.93 58.41 -60.67
N MET A 201 48.95 59.00 -59.97
CA MET A 201 48.85 60.46 -59.83
C MET A 201 50.10 61.07 -59.17
N ALA A 202 50.63 60.43 -58.13
CA ALA A 202 51.86 60.89 -57.47
C ALA A 202 53.08 60.83 -58.40
N ALA A 203 53.19 59.77 -59.22
CA ALA A 203 54.23 59.64 -60.24
C ALA A 203 54.09 60.71 -61.34
N ASP A 204 52.87 61.00 -61.79
CA ASP A 204 52.59 62.05 -62.78
C ASP A 204 52.96 63.44 -62.26
N VAL A 205 52.62 63.75 -61.01
CA VAL A 205 53.02 65.01 -60.35
C VAL A 205 54.54 65.14 -60.31
N ALA A 206 55.26 64.07 -59.94
CA ALA A 206 56.71 64.07 -59.93
C ALA A 206 57.31 64.25 -61.34
N ALA A 207 56.73 63.62 -62.36
CA ALA A 207 57.16 63.75 -63.75
C ALA A 207 56.93 65.17 -64.32
N ILE A 208 55.76 65.76 -64.06
CA ILE A 208 55.43 67.13 -64.46
C ILE A 208 56.37 68.11 -63.75
N ALA A 209 56.62 67.92 -62.47
CA ALA A 209 57.55 68.72 -61.69
C ALA A 209 58.99 68.64 -62.25
N ALA A 210 59.45 67.45 -62.64
CA ALA A 210 60.76 67.28 -63.27
C ALA A 210 60.86 67.98 -64.63
N GLN A 211 59.82 67.88 -65.48
CA GLN A 211 59.74 68.63 -66.73
C GLN A 211 59.73 70.15 -66.52
N THR A 212 58.95 70.62 -65.55
CA THR A 212 58.86 72.06 -65.23
C THR A 212 60.19 72.58 -64.69
N ASN A 213 60.91 71.76 -63.91
CA ASN A 213 62.27 72.08 -63.45
C ASN A 213 63.27 72.19 -64.62
N LEU A 214 63.17 71.33 -65.63
CA LEU A 214 63.99 71.43 -66.85
C LEU A 214 63.65 72.67 -67.70
N LEU A 215 62.37 72.99 -67.83
CA LEU A 215 61.91 74.21 -68.50
C LEU A 215 62.41 75.47 -67.77
N ALA A 216 62.31 75.49 -66.45
CA ALA A 216 62.81 76.59 -65.62
C ALA A 216 64.33 76.74 -65.70
N LEU A 217 65.07 75.63 -65.78
CA LEU A 217 66.51 75.64 -66.02
C LEU A 217 66.85 76.27 -67.37
N ASN A 218 66.17 75.86 -68.44
CA ASN A 218 66.37 76.44 -69.77
C ASN A 218 66.04 77.94 -69.79
N ALA A 219 64.97 78.36 -69.10
CA ALA A 219 64.60 79.77 -68.95
C ALA A 219 65.64 80.57 -68.16
N ALA A 220 66.21 79.99 -67.09
CA ALA A 220 67.28 80.62 -66.32
C ALA A 220 68.56 80.80 -67.14
N ILE A 221 68.91 79.81 -67.98
CA ILE A 221 70.05 79.89 -68.92
C ILE A 221 69.82 81.03 -69.92
N GLU A 222 68.63 81.11 -70.53
CA GLU A 222 68.35 82.15 -71.53
C GLU A 222 68.24 83.55 -70.90
N ALA A 223 67.70 83.66 -69.69
CA ALA A 223 67.68 84.90 -68.92
C ALA A 223 69.10 85.38 -68.58
N ALA A 224 70.02 84.48 -68.23
CA ALA A 224 71.43 84.80 -68.04
C ALA A 224 72.10 85.26 -69.36
N ARG A 225 71.72 84.64 -70.49
CA ARG A 225 72.23 84.98 -71.82
C ARG A 225 71.80 86.37 -72.31
N ALA A 226 70.61 86.83 -71.90
CA ALA A 226 70.09 88.17 -72.20
C ALA A 226 70.72 89.31 -71.35
N GLY A 227 71.58 88.98 -70.37
CA GLY A 227 72.27 89.96 -69.54
C GLY A 227 71.33 90.83 -68.68
N GLU A 228 71.55 92.14 -68.64
CA GLU A 228 70.76 93.09 -67.83
C GLU A 228 69.26 93.08 -68.19
N ALA A 229 68.91 92.86 -69.46
CA ALA A 229 67.52 92.80 -69.91
C ALA A 229 66.77 91.54 -69.37
N GLY A 230 67.49 90.50 -68.98
CA GLY A 230 66.95 89.22 -68.49
C GLY A 230 66.78 89.11 -66.98
N ARG A 231 67.24 90.09 -66.18
CA ARG A 231 67.28 89.99 -64.70
C ARG A 231 65.93 89.64 -64.05
N GLY A 232 64.83 90.23 -64.53
CA GLY A 232 63.49 89.94 -64.04
C GLY A 232 63.05 88.50 -64.34
N PHE A 233 63.37 87.99 -65.53
CA PHE A 233 63.08 86.61 -65.92
C PHE A 233 63.91 85.59 -65.15
N ALA A 234 65.17 85.91 -64.80
CA ALA A 234 66.03 85.05 -64.00
C ALA A 234 65.42 84.77 -62.60
N VAL A 235 64.89 85.80 -61.93
CA VAL A 235 64.23 85.66 -60.62
C VAL A 235 62.98 84.77 -60.71
N VAL A 236 62.17 84.93 -61.77
CA VAL A 236 60.98 84.09 -61.99
C VAL A 236 61.40 82.65 -62.29
N ALA A 237 62.42 82.44 -63.13
CA ALA A 237 62.92 81.11 -63.47
C ALA A 237 63.43 80.36 -62.23
N ASP A 238 64.19 81.01 -61.35
CA ASP A 238 64.64 80.41 -60.09
C ASP A 238 63.48 80.10 -59.14
N ALA A 239 62.46 80.96 -59.06
CA ALA A 239 61.27 80.69 -58.27
C ALA A 239 60.48 79.47 -58.80
N VAL A 240 60.29 79.37 -60.12
CA VAL A 240 59.64 78.21 -60.77
C VAL A 240 60.46 76.95 -60.57
N ARG A 241 61.79 77.03 -60.67
CA ARG A 241 62.70 75.91 -60.42
C ARG A 241 62.58 75.40 -58.99
N ASN A 242 62.60 76.28 -58.00
CA ASN A 242 62.42 75.92 -56.59
C ASN A 242 61.04 75.27 -56.34
N LEU A 243 59.97 75.85 -56.88
CA LEU A 243 58.61 75.31 -56.76
C LEU A 243 58.48 73.92 -57.42
N SER A 244 59.13 73.73 -58.56
CA SER A 244 59.17 72.45 -59.29
C SER A 244 59.94 71.40 -58.50
N SER A 245 61.11 71.74 -57.95
CA SER A 245 61.88 70.84 -57.09
C SER A 245 61.07 70.39 -55.87
N LYS A 246 60.39 71.32 -55.20
CA LYS A 246 59.55 71.03 -54.03
C LYS A 246 58.31 70.20 -54.40
N SER A 247 57.74 70.42 -55.58
CA SER A 247 56.63 69.61 -56.12
C SER A 247 57.09 68.18 -56.44
N SER A 248 58.29 68.01 -57.01
CA SER A 248 58.87 66.70 -57.27
C SER A 248 59.13 65.92 -55.98
N GLU A 249 59.70 66.59 -54.97
CA GLU A 249 59.92 66.00 -53.63
C GLU A 249 58.58 65.59 -52.99
N THR A 250 57.56 66.44 -53.09
CA THR A 250 56.22 66.14 -52.58
C THR A 250 55.60 64.95 -53.29
N GLY A 251 55.72 64.85 -54.61
CA GLY A 251 55.26 63.69 -55.39
C GLY A 251 55.96 62.39 -54.98
N GLN A 252 57.27 62.43 -54.73
CA GLN A 252 58.02 61.27 -54.22
C GLN A 252 57.55 60.86 -52.82
N GLN A 253 57.33 61.82 -51.92
CA GLN A 253 56.79 61.56 -50.59
C GLN A 253 55.37 60.97 -50.64
N MET A 254 54.52 61.45 -51.57
CA MET A 254 53.20 60.89 -51.81
C MET A 254 53.28 59.42 -52.25
N SER A 255 54.13 59.09 -53.23
CA SER A 255 54.33 57.70 -53.65
C SER A 255 54.78 56.81 -52.48
N ALA A 256 55.75 57.26 -51.68
CA ALA A 256 56.21 56.51 -50.51
C ALA A 256 55.10 56.27 -49.48
N LYS A 257 54.21 57.26 -49.27
CA LYS A 257 53.04 57.09 -48.38
C LYS A 257 52.00 56.14 -48.96
N VAL A 258 51.77 56.16 -50.27
CA VAL A 258 50.87 55.23 -50.94
C VAL A 258 51.38 53.79 -50.83
N ASP A 259 52.69 53.56 -50.97
CA ASP A 259 53.29 52.24 -50.79
C ASP A 259 53.11 51.71 -49.36
N ILE A 260 53.26 52.57 -48.34
CA ILE A 260 52.98 52.22 -46.94
C ILE A 260 51.51 51.80 -46.76
N ILE A 261 50.58 52.56 -47.34
CA ILE A 261 49.14 52.25 -47.26
C ILE A 261 48.85 50.91 -47.96
N ASN A 262 49.45 50.66 -49.12
CA ASN A 262 49.23 49.42 -49.88
C ASN A 262 49.76 48.19 -49.12
N ASN A 263 50.93 48.31 -48.48
CA ASN A 263 51.46 47.28 -47.59
C ASN A 263 50.54 47.03 -46.38
N ALA A 264 50.01 48.09 -45.76
CA ALA A 264 49.08 47.96 -44.64
C ALA A 264 47.76 47.28 -45.05
N ILE A 265 47.23 47.60 -46.24
CA ILE A 265 46.05 46.92 -46.81
C ILE A 265 46.34 45.43 -47.03
N THR A 266 47.51 45.10 -47.59
CA THR A 266 47.91 43.70 -47.85
C THR A 266 47.98 42.90 -46.54
N GLN A 267 48.62 43.45 -45.52
CA GLN A 267 48.69 42.83 -44.18
C GLN A 267 47.30 42.67 -43.55
N LEU A 268 46.42 43.66 -43.70
CA LEU A 268 45.05 43.58 -43.20
C LEU A 268 44.26 42.45 -43.87
N VAL A 269 44.38 42.30 -45.19
CA VAL A 269 43.70 41.25 -45.96
C VAL A 269 44.20 39.86 -45.54
N GLU A 270 45.51 39.70 -45.35
CA GLU A 270 46.11 38.42 -44.92
C GLU A 270 45.67 38.05 -43.50
N ALA A 271 45.75 38.99 -42.56
CA ALA A 271 45.29 38.78 -41.18
C ALA A 271 43.79 38.47 -41.10
N ALA A 272 42.98 39.16 -41.89
CA ALA A 272 41.54 38.92 -41.93
C ALA A 272 41.18 37.58 -42.60
N SER A 273 41.93 37.14 -43.61
CA SER A 273 41.75 35.81 -44.21
C SER A 273 42.04 34.70 -43.20
N SER A 274 43.16 34.80 -42.47
CA SER A 274 43.51 33.84 -41.42
C SER A 274 42.45 33.81 -40.30
N SER A 275 41.96 34.99 -39.89
CA SER A 275 40.86 35.06 -38.91
C SER A 275 39.55 34.46 -39.44
N ALA A 276 39.26 34.56 -40.74
CA ALA A 276 38.06 33.98 -41.33
C ALA A 276 38.09 32.45 -41.33
N ASP A 277 39.25 31.85 -41.61
CA ASP A 277 39.42 30.39 -41.53
C ASP A 277 39.22 29.90 -40.09
N GLN A 278 39.78 30.61 -39.11
CA GLN A 278 39.66 30.26 -37.69
C GLN A 278 38.23 30.42 -37.16
N ASP A 279 37.54 31.49 -37.56
CA ASP A 279 36.12 31.70 -37.25
C ASP A 279 35.27 30.58 -37.84
N SER A 280 35.48 30.22 -39.12
CA SER A 280 34.72 29.17 -39.78
C SER A 280 34.88 27.82 -39.08
N HIS A 281 36.10 27.49 -38.62
CA HIS A 281 36.34 26.31 -37.80
C HIS A 281 35.60 26.39 -36.45
N SER A 282 35.67 27.53 -35.77
CA SER A 282 35.03 27.72 -34.46
C SER A 282 33.50 27.63 -34.54
N VAL A 283 32.90 28.16 -35.62
CA VAL A 283 31.46 28.04 -35.89
C VAL A 283 31.09 26.58 -36.13
N GLY A 284 31.85 25.84 -36.96
CA GLY A 284 31.60 24.42 -37.21
C GLY A 284 31.70 23.56 -35.95
N GLU A 285 32.71 23.79 -35.10
CA GLU A 285 32.82 23.10 -33.81
C GLU A 285 31.65 23.45 -32.87
N SER A 286 31.21 24.71 -32.87
CA SER A 286 30.06 25.15 -32.08
C SER A 286 28.76 24.49 -32.55
N GLU A 287 28.52 24.43 -33.87
CA GLU A 287 27.38 23.72 -34.46
C GLU A 287 27.36 22.24 -34.05
N GLN A 288 28.51 21.57 -34.13
CA GLN A 288 28.62 20.16 -33.73
C GLN A 288 28.38 19.96 -32.22
N SER A 289 28.93 20.83 -31.38
CA SER A 289 28.73 20.77 -29.93
C SER A 289 27.27 20.99 -29.54
N ILE A 290 26.61 21.97 -30.18
CA ILE A 290 25.18 22.25 -30.01
C ILE A 290 24.34 21.02 -30.39
N GLN A 291 24.63 20.41 -31.54
CA GLN A 291 23.92 19.21 -31.98
C GLN A 291 24.06 18.06 -30.98
N LEU A 292 25.26 17.85 -30.44
CA LEU A 292 25.52 16.80 -29.44
C LEU A 292 24.77 17.08 -28.12
N VAL A 293 24.72 18.33 -27.68
CA VAL A 293 23.97 18.73 -26.48
C VAL A 293 22.47 18.47 -26.67
N LEU A 294 21.92 18.88 -27.83
CA LEU A 294 20.50 18.65 -28.16
C LEU A 294 20.16 17.16 -28.20
N GLU A 295 21.00 16.33 -28.83
CA GLU A 295 20.81 14.89 -28.88
C GLU A 295 20.82 14.25 -27.47
N ARG A 296 21.80 14.62 -26.63
CA ARG A 296 21.86 14.15 -25.24
C ARG A 296 20.63 14.52 -24.45
N PHE A 297 20.17 15.77 -24.57
CA PHE A 297 18.97 16.21 -23.89
C PHE A 297 17.71 15.51 -24.39
N GLN A 298 17.56 15.29 -25.70
CA GLN A 298 16.44 14.51 -26.25
C GLN A 298 16.42 13.10 -25.68
N ASN A 299 17.58 12.44 -25.60
CA ASN A 299 17.71 11.10 -25.01
C ASN A 299 17.28 11.08 -23.54
N ILE A 300 17.78 12.03 -22.74
CA ILE A 300 17.45 12.18 -21.33
C ILE A 300 15.94 12.42 -21.15
N THR A 301 15.36 13.30 -21.96
CA THR A 301 13.94 13.65 -21.89
C THR A 301 13.05 12.47 -22.26
N GLY A 302 13.44 11.67 -23.26
CA GLY A 302 12.78 10.41 -23.61
C GLY A 302 12.79 9.43 -22.44
N ARG A 303 13.95 9.21 -21.81
CA ARG A 303 14.08 8.33 -20.64
C ARG A 303 13.25 8.81 -19.45
N LEU A 304 13.11 10.11 -19.27
CA LEU A 304 12.23 10.68 -18.24
C LEU A 304 10.75 10.40 -18.52
N ALA A 305 10.32 10.50 -19.77
CA ALA A 305 8.94 10.18 -20.16
C ALA A 305 8.65 8.69 -19.91
N ASP A 306 9.55 7.81 -20.33
CA ASP A 306 9.44 6.36 -20.08
C ASP A 306 9.38 6.04 -18.58
N SER A 307 10.23 6.70 -17.78
CA SER A 307 10.22 6.56 -16.32
C SER A 307 8.91 7.04 -15.70
N ALA A 308 8.38 8.19 -16.14
CA ALA A 308 7.10 8.71 -15.66
C ALA A 308 5.93 7.77 -15.98
N ASP A 309 5.91 7.15 -17.15
CA ASP A 309 4.89 6.17 -17.53
C ASP A 309 5.02 4.88 -16.69
N LEU A 310 6.24 4.39 -16.45
CA LEU A 310 6.49 3.24 -15.58
C LEU A 310 6.02 3.53 -14.15
N LEU A 311 6.39 4.69 -13.58
CA LEU A 311 5.94 5.12 -12.25
C LEU A 311 4.40 5.17 -12.15
N LYS A 312 3.73 5.64 -13.20
CA LYS A 312 2.28 5.70 -13.26
C LYS A 312 1.65 4.31 -13.32
N GLN A 313 2.18 3.42 -14.14
CA GLN A 313 1.71 2.03 -14.24
C GLN A 313 1.88 1.30 -12.90
N GLU A 314 3.03 1.49 -12.26
CA GLU A 314 3.34 0.84 -10.98
C GLU A 314 2.47 1.39 -9.84
N SER A 315 2.19 2.69 -9.87
CA SER A 315 1.23 3.31 -8.94
C SER A 315 -0.18 2.70 -9.06
N TYR A 316 -0.64 2.39 -10.28
CA TYR A 316 -1.91 1.68 -10.46
C TYR A 316 -1.84 0.24 -9.93
N GLY A 317 -0.75 -0.49 -10.21
CA GLY A 317 -0.54 -1.84 -9.70
C GLY A 317 -0.57 -1.91 -8.16
N ILE A 318 0.15 -0.99 -7.50
CA ILE A 318 0.14 -0.87 -6.04
C ILE A 318 -1.27 -0.53 -5.53
N ARG A 319 -2.02 0.33 -6.22
CA ARG A 319 -3.39 0.71 -5.81
C ARG A 319 -4.36 -0.47 -5.87
N ASP A 320 -4.27 -1.30 -6.91
CA ASP A 320 -5.10 -2.50 -7.04
C ASP A 320 -4.71 -3.51 -5.93
N GLU A 321 -3.42 -3.68 -5.65
CA GLU A 321 -2.96 -4.56 -4.58
C GLU A 321 -3.35 -4.05 -3.18
N LEU A 322 -3.36 -2.74 -2.94
CA LEU A 322 -3.93 -2.18 -1.72
C LEU A 322 -5.44 -2.44 -1.62
N THR A 323 -6.17 -2.40 -2.73
CA THR A 323 -7.61 -2.67 -2.76
C THR A 323 -7.91 -4.10 -2.31
N ASP A 324 -7.23 -5.14 -2.82
CA ASP A 324 -7.48 -6.48 -2.27
C ASP A 324 -6.84 -6.70 -0.90
N VAL A 325 -5.91 -5.86 -0.41
CA VAL A 325 -5.47 -5.95 1.01
C VAL A 325 -6.68 -5.61 1.88
N LEU A 326 -7.38 -4.53 1.55
CA LEU A 326 -8.56 -4.08 2.28
C LEU A 326 -9.68 -5.12 2.26
N VAL A 327 -9.91 -5.77 1.12
CA VAL A 327 -10.89 -6.88 1.02
C VAL A 327 -10.47 -8.05 1.90
N ASN A 328 -9.21 -8.47 1.83
CA ASN A 328 -8.75 -9.60 2.62
C ASN A 328 -8.85 -9.33 4.12
N LEU A 329 -8.54 -8.11 4.60
CA LEU A 329 -8.66 -7.75 6.02
C LEU A 329 -10.06 -7.95 6.62
N GLN A 330 -11.11 -8.10 5.81
CA GLN A 330 -12.46 -8.46 6.28
C GLN A 330 -12.51 -9.83 6.98
N PHE A 331 -11.49 -10.70 6.79
CA PHE A 331 -11.37 -11.95 7.54
C PHE A 331 -11.39 -11.71 9.06
N GLN A 332 -10.86 -10.58 9.53
CA GLN A 332 -10.79 -10.25 10.95
C GLN A 332 -12.17 -10.08 11.57
N ASP A 333 -13.10 -9.44 10.86
CA ASP A 333 -14.49 -9.29 11.31
C ASP A 333 -15.17 -10.66 11.36
N ARG A 334 -15.00 -11.47 10.31
CA ARG A 334 -15.55 -12.82 10.24
C ARG A 334 -15.04 -13.73 11.37
N VAL A 335 -13.74 -13.77 11.61
CA VAL A 335 -13.13 -14.55 12.72
C VAL A 335 -13.65 -14.04 14.07
N SER A 336 -13.78 -12.72 14.23
CA SER A 336 -14.28 -12.11 15.46
C SER A 336 -15.74 -12.49 15.74
N GLN A 337 -16.62 -12.47 14.73
CA GLN A 337 -18.01 -12.94 14.82
C GLN A 337 -18.07 -14.41 15.20
N ILE A 338 -17.26 -15.24 14.55
CA ILE A 338 -17.17 -16.66 14.84
C ILE A 338 -16.81 -16.92 16.31
N LEU A 339 -15.73 -16.30 16.78
CA LEU A 339 -15.25 -16.50 18.15
C LEU A 339 -16.21 -15.89 19.18
N SER A 340 -16.89 -14.80 18.84
CA SER A 340 -17.96 -14.24 19.68
C SER A 340 -19.08 -15.26 19.86
N HIS A 341 -19.58 -15.86 18.77
CA HIS A 341 -20.65 -16.86 18.88
C HIS A 341 -20.20 -18.09 19.69
N VAL A 342 -18.97 -18.58 19.49
CA VAL A 342 -18.45 -19.70 20.30
C VAL A 342 -18.40 -19.32 21.78
N ARG A 343 -17.85 -18.14 22.11
CA ARG A 343 -17.80 -17.62 23.49
C ARG A 343 -19.19 -17.50 24.09
N ASP A 344 -20.13 -16.89 23.37
CA ASP A 344 -21.48 -16.63 23.86
C ASP A 344 -22.25 -17.95 24.10
N ASN A 345 -22.03 -18.97 23.26
CA ASN A 345 -22.56 -20.31 23.46
C ASN A 345 -21.94 -21.03 24.68
N ILE A 346 -20.64 -20.88 24.90
CA ILE A 346 -19.96 -21.42 26.10
C ILE A 346 -20.49 -20.72 27.36
N ASN A 347 -20.66 -19.39 27.32
CA ASN A 347 -21.23 -18.62 28.43
C ASN A 347 -22.67 -19.02 28.74
N ALA A 348 -23.50 -19.22 27.70
CA ALA A 348 -24.87 -19.69 27.90
C ALA A 348 -24.91 -21.07 28.58
N LEU A 349 -23.99 -21.99 28.22
CA LEU A 349 -23.90 -23.29 28.88
C LEU A 349 -23.41 -23.13 30.33
N HIS A 350 -22.45 -22.25 30.56
CA HIS A 350 -21.95 -21.94 31.89
C HIS A 350 -23.06 -21.38 32.79
N ASP A 351 -23.85 -20.44 32.30
CA ASP A 351 -24.98 -19.85 33.03
C ASP A 351 -26.04 -20.90 33.36
N HIS A 352 -26.34 -21.80 32.41
CA HIS A 352 -27.24 -22.92 32.65
C HIS A 352 -26.69 -23.87 33.75
N LEU A 353 -25.40 -24.21 33.69
CA LEU A 353 -24.75 -25.04 34.72
C LEU A 353 -24.78 -24.37 36.11
N GLN A 354 -24.58 -23.05 36.17
CA GLN A 354 -24.69 -22.30 37.42
C GLN A 354 -26.12 -22.32 37.96
N GLN A 355 -27.13 -22.14 37.11
CA GLN A 355 -28.54 -22.19 37.51
C GLN A 355 -28.92 -23.57 38.07
N VAL A 356 -28.51 -24.65 37.40
CA VAL A 356 -28.69 -26.03 37.88
C VAL A 356 -28.00 -26.24 39.23
N SER A 357 -26.81 -25.69 39.42
CA SER A 357 -26.06 -25.82 40.67
C SER A 357 -26.65 -25.02 41.83
N GLN A 358 -27.22 -23.84 41.59
CA GLN A 358 -27.73 -22.94 42.63
C GLN A 358 -29.19 -23.20 42.99
N ALA A 359 -30.01 -23.60 42.02
CA ALA A 359 -31.43 -23.87 42.21
C ALA A 359 -31.89 -25.10 41.42
N PRO A 360 -31.55 -26.32 41.87
CA PRO A 360 -31.83 -27.56 41.15
C PRO A 360 -33.32 -27.77 40.84
N GLU A 361 -34.19 -27.31 41.75
CA GLU A 361 -35.65 -27.43 41.62
C GLU A 361 -36.28 -26.45 40.63
N ARG A 362 -35.55 -25.42 40.17
CA ARG A 362 -36.03 -24.41 39.21
C ARG A 362 -35.35 -24.49 37.85
N ALA A 363 -34.35 -25.36 37.70
CA ALA A 363 -33.64 -25.48 36.44
C ALA A 363 -34.50 -26.22 35.41
N GLU A 364 -34.70 -25.60 34.25
CA GLU A 364 -35.35 -26.26 33.12
C GLU A 364 -34.47 -27.41 32.60
N ALA A 365 -35.10 -28.50 32.16
CA ALA A 365 -34.38 -29.63 31.60
C ALA A 365 -33.75 -29.24 30.26
N ILE A 366 -32.41 -29.31 30.17
CA ILE A 366 -31.70 -29.06 28.92
C ILE A 366 -31.99 -30.16 27.89
N ASP A 367 -32.23 -29.77 26.64
CA ASP A 367 -32.42 -30.68 25.51
C ASP A 367 -31.35 -30.42 24.44
N VAL A 368 -30.66 -31.48 24.02
CA VAL A 368 -29.56 -31.39 23.06
C VAL A 368 -29.98 -30.84 21.70
N ARG A 369 -31.18 -31.19 21.21
CA ARG A 369 -31.65 -30.73 19.90
C ARG A 369 -32.01 -29.26 19.95
N GLN A 370 -32.71 -28.84 21.02
CA GLN A 370 -33.05 -27.43 21.19
C GLN A 370 -31.80 -26.57 21.39
N TRP A 371 -30.81 -27.08 22.13
CA TRP A 371 -29.53 -26.42 22.32
C TRP A 371 -28.79 -26.21 20.99
N LEU A 372 -28.60 -27.29 20.22
CA LEU A 372 -27.92 -27.22 18.92
C LEU A 372 -28.67 -26.33 17.91
N ALA A 373 -30.00 -26.38 17.89
CA ALA A 373 -30.80 -25.49 17.04
C ALA A 373 -30.67 -24.01 17.45
N SER A 374 -30.59 -23.73 18.76
CA SER A 374 -30.33 -22.38 19.26
C SER A 374 -28.94 -21.89 18.83
N MET A 375 -27.91 -22.74 18.98
CA MET A 375 -26.56 -22.44 18.48
C MET A 375 -26.59 -22.08 17.00
N GLU A 376 -27.22 -22.90 16.16
CA GLU A 376 -27.32 -22.67 14.72
C GLU A 376 -28.02 -21.35 14.35
N SER A 377 -29.06 -20.97 15.11
CA SER A 377 -29.82 -19.74 14.88
C SER A 377 -28.98 -18.46 15.08
N THR A 378 -27.92 -18.53 15.89
CA THR A 378 -27.02 -17.40 16.15
C THR A 378 -25.97 -17.21 15.05
N TYR A 379 -25.83 -18.15 14.13
CA TYR A 379 -24.77 -18.09 13.12
C TYR A 379 -25.06 -17.06 12.03
N ALA A 380 -24.10 -16.16 11.83
CA ALA A 380 -24.15 -15.15 10.77
C ALA A 380 -23.67 -15.70 9.42
N THR A 381 -22.85 -16.77 9.43
CA THR A 381 -22.15 -17.24 8.24
C THR A 381 -22.56 -18.65 7.81
N ASP A 382 -22.55 -18.91 6.50
CA ASP A 382 -22.86 -20.25 5.95
C ASP A 382 -21.83 -21.30 6.33
N GLU A 383 -20.59 -20.90 6.59
CA GLU A 383 -19.55 -21.80 7.04
C GLU A 383 -19.79 -22.30 8.47
N GLN A 384 -20.22 -21.43 9.39
CA GLN A 384 -20.61 -21.85 10.73
C GLN A 384 -21.71 -22.92 10.68
N ARG A 385 -22.72 -22.72 9.82
CA ARG A 385 -23.78 -23.70 9.57
C ARG A 385 -23.22 -25.02 9.01
N ARG A 386 -22.31 -24.98 8.05
CA ARG A 386 -21.67 -26.19 7.50
C ARG A 386 -20.85 -26.95 8.53
N THR A 387 -20.05 -26.24 9.32
CA THR A 387 -19.22 -26.81 10.39
C THR A 387 -20.09 -27.49 11.46
N HIS A 388 -21.22 -26.86 11.81
CA HIS A 388 -22.22 -27.39 12.73
C HIS A 388 -22.85 -28.70 12.25
N HIS A 389 -23.16 -28.81 10.96
CA HIS A 389 -23.68 -30.04 10.35
C HIS A 389 -22.59 -31.08 9.99
N GLY A 390 -21.32 -30.80 10.29
CA GLY A 390 -20.21 -31.73 10.06
C GLY A 390 -19.73 -31.83 8.61
N ALA A 391 -20.14 -30.90 7.74
CA ALA A 391 -19.61 -30.80 6.39
C ALA A 391 -18.20 -30.18 6.41
N VAL A 392 -17.24 -30.81 5.73
CA VAL A 392 -15.88 -30.27 5.60
C VAL A 392 -15.93 -29.03 4.71
N ALA A 393 -15.28 -27.94 5.14
CA ALA A 393 -15.13 -26.72 4.36
C ALA A 393 -14.47 -27.05 3.02
N THR A 394 -15.27 -27.14 1.95
CA THR A 394 -14.77 -27.10 0.58
C THR A 394 -14.45 -25.64 0.30
N GLN A 395 -13.21 -25.34 -0.10
CA GLN A 395 -12.75 -23.99 -0.46
C GLN A 395 -13.79 -23.32 -1.36
N GLN A 396 -14.58 -22.40 -0.81
CA GLN A 396 -15.41 -21.52 -1.61
C GLN A 396 -14.47 -20.50 -2.24
N THR A 397 -14.32 -20.60 -3.54
CA THR A 397 -13.83 -19.53 -4.39
C THR A 397 -14.64 -18.28 -4.06
N SER A 398 -13.97 -17.16 -3.80
CA SER A 398 -14.46 -15.91 -3.21
C SER A 398 -15.54 -15.14 -4.01
N GLN A 399 -16.39 -15.81 -4.80
CA GLN A 399 -17.37 -15.16 -5.68
C GLN A 399 -18.81 -15.13 -5.12
N ASP A 400 -19.15 -15.88 -4.07
CA ASP A 400 -20.50 -15.89 -3.49
C ASP A 400 -20.55 -15.26 -2.08
N ILE A 401 -20.19 -13.98 -1.99
CA ILE A 401 -20.60 -13.15 -0.85
C ILE A 401 -21.78 -12.29 -1.30
N THR A 402 -22.99 -12.75 -1.01
CA THR A 402 -24.21 -11.94 -1.09
C THR A 402 -24.11 -10.79 -0.11
N PHE A 403 -24.04 -9.57 -0.62
CA PHE A 403 -24.19 -8.34 0.15
C PHE A 403 -25.59 -8.27 0.77
N PHE A 404 -25.66 -8.03 2.09
CA PHE A 404 -26.82 -7.45 2.77
C PHE A 404 -26.41 -6.19 3.50
#